data_AF-A0A9W7GF01-F1
#
_entry.id   AF-A0A9W7GF01-F1
#
_cell.length_a   1.000
_cell.length_b   1.000
_cell.length_c   1.000
_cell.angle_alpha   90.00
_cell.angle_beta   90.00
_cell.angle_gamma   90.00
#
_symmetry.space_group_name_H-M   'P 1'
#
loop_
_entity.id
_entity.type
_entity.pdbx_description
1 polymer ?
#
loop_
_entity_poly.entity_id
_entity_poly.type
_entity_poly.pdbx_seq_one_letter_code
_entity_poly.pdbx_strand_id
1 'polypeptide(L)'
;MSGMYDQPSTSDRSSEDMAAFDPKPFTKMGTRAFDAVANIRAGEERSREMQVEIETVKLLRQDVISCYRREGVNHYANCRKEVDKYVACISDPNLLNPKQRIKDAAE
;
A
#
# COMPACT_ATOMS: atom_id res chain seq x y z
N MET A 1 16.61 24.93 20.56
CA MET A 1 16.49 24.50 19.16
C MET A 1 17.86 24.00 18.73
N SER A 2 18.09 22.69 18.80
CA SER A 2 19.23 22.03 18.14
C SER A 2 18.85 21.77 16.68
N GLY A 3 19.81 21.90 15.78
CA GLY A 3 19.62 21.65 14.37
C GLY A 3 19.43 20.16 14.11
N MET A 4 18.71 19.83 13.03
CA MET A 4 18.44 18.46 12.54
C MET A 4 19.71 17.60 12.34
N TYR A 5 20.91 18.18 12.41
CA TYR A 5 22.21 17.53 12.20
C TYR A 5 23.20 17.71 13.37
N ASP A 6 22.74 18.04 14.57
CA ASP A 6 23.61 18.05 15.75
C ASP A 6 23.79 16.63 16.31
N GLN A 7 25.01 16.28 16.74
CA GLN A 7 25.24 15.02 17.45
C GLN A 7 24.60 15.07 18.85
N PRO A 8 23.91 14.01 19.31
CA PRO A 8 23.26 13.99 20.61
C PRO A 8 24.30 14.05 21.74
N SER A 9 24.04 14.86 22.77
CA SER A 9 24.95 15.04 23.90
C SER A 9 24.92 13.84 24.86
N THR A 10 25.99 13.69 25.64
CA THR A 10 26.19 12.57 26.58
C THR A 10 25.20 12.54 27.75
N SER A 11 24.42 13.61 27.96
CA SER A 11 23.35 13.64 28.96
C SER A 11 22.06 12.93 28.50
N ASP A 12 21.92 12.63 27.21
CA ASP A 12 20.72 11.96 26.66
C ASP A 12 20.81 10.43 26.72
N ARG A 13 21.88 9.86 27.28
CA ARG A 13 22.09 8.41 27.41
C ARG A 13 22.79 8.02 28.71
N SER A 14 22.01 7.80 29.76
CA SER A 14 22.46 7.06 30.95
C SER A 14 22.77 5.60 30.56
N SER A 15 23.97 5.14 30.86
CA SER A 15 24.45 3.76 30.65
C SER A 15 23.69 2.70 31.48
N GLU A 16 22.88 3.14 32.43
CA GLU A 16 22.10 2.28 33.32
C GLU A 16 20.81 1.77 32.65
N ASP A 17 20.29 2.48 31.65
CA ASP A 17 19.15 2.03 30.83
C ASP A 17 19.54 0.98 29.77
N MET A 18 20.84 0.64 29.69
CA MET A 18 21.38 -0.42 28.83
C MET A 18 21.66 -1.72 29.60
N ALA A 19 21.31 -1.82 30.88
CA ALA A 19 21.49 -3.03 31.66
C ALA A 19 20.22 -3.92 31.62
N ALA A 20 20.42 -5.15 31.12
CA ALA A 20 19.46 -6.26 31.02
C ALA A 20 18.54 -6.29 29.78
N PHE A 21 19.11 -6.17 28.58
CA PHE A 21 18.57 -6.92 27.45
C PHE A 21 19.07 -8.38 27.54
N ASP A 22 18.39 -9.17 28.35
CA ASP A 22 18.51 -10.63 28.32
C ASP A 22 18.08 -11.09 26.92
N PRO A 23 18.95 -11.65 26.06
CA PRO A 23 18.53 -12.17 24.77
C PRO A 23 17.77 -13.48 25.03
N LYS A 24 16.50 -13.38 25.41
CA LYS A 24 15.60 -14.52 25.35
C LYS A 24 15.68 -15.06 23.92
N PRO A 25 15.92 -16.37 23.70
CA PRO A 25 15.88 -16.93 22.37
C PRO A 25 14.54 -16.55 21.75
N PHE A 26 14.60 -15.97 20.56
CA PHE A 26 13.45 -15.41 19.87
C PHE A 26 12.40 -16.49 19.61
N THR A 27 11.49 -16.70 20.56
CA THR A 27 10.39 -17.66 20.46
C THR A 27 9.07 -16.94 20.59
N LYS A 28 8.63 -16.29 19.50
CA LYS A 28 7.25 -16.28 19.00
C LYS A 28 7.19 -15.53 17.67
N MET A 29 6.72 -16.23 16.64
CA MET A 29 6.32 -15.70 15.33
C MET A 29 5.68 -14.31 15.45
N GLY A 30 6.29 -13.29 14.83
CA GLY A 30 5.69 -11.94 14.82
C GLY A 30 6.60 -10.76 14.47
N THR A 31 7.89 -10.95 14.17
CA THR A 31 8.79 -9.83 13.85
C THR A 31 9.38 -9.96 12.44
N ARG A 32 9.82 -8.82 11.91
CA ARG A 32 10.31 -8.53 10.56
C ARG A 32 11.19 -9.66 9.97
N ALA A 33 11.12 -9.84 8.65
CA ALA A 33 11.76 -10.93 7.91
C ALA A 33 13.23 -11.15 8.29
N PHE A 34 13.72 -12.39 8.11
CA PHE A 34 15.11 -12.80 8.33
C PHE A 34 16.14 -11.86 7.68
N ASP A 35 15.77 -11.21 6.57
CA ASP A 35 16.53 -10.12 5.94
C ASP A 35 15.70 -8.81 5.94
N ALA A 36 16.21 -7.81 6.65
CA ALA A 36 15.57 -6.50 6.77
C ALA A 36 15.55 -5.73 5.44
N VAL A 37 16.59 -5.86 4.60
CA VAL A 37 16.71 -5.10 3.34
C VAL A 37 15.72 -5.65 2.32
N ALA A 38 15.64 -6.97 2.19
CA ALA A 38 14.65 -7.61 1.32
C ALA A 38 13.20 -7.23 1.71
N ASN A 39 12.91 -7.16 3.01
CA ASN A 39 11.58 -6.80 3.50
C ASN A 39 11.19 -5.35 3.14
N ILE A 40 12.12 -4.40 3.27
CA ILE A 40 11.88 -2.99 2.89
C ILE A 40 11.62 -2.89 1.39
N ARG A 41 12.45 -3.53 0.56
CA ARG A 41 12.27 -3.54 -0.90
C ARG A 41 10.91 -4.11 -1.32
N ALA A 42 10.51 -5.24 -0.76
CA ALA A 42 9.21 -5.85 -1.02
C ALA A 42 8.04 -4.95 -0.58
N GLY A 43 8.20 -4.20 0.51
CA GLY A 43 7.22 -3.22 0.97
C GLY A 43 7.10 -2.01 0.04
N GLU A 44 8.22 -1.50 -0.46
CA GLU A 44 8.25 -0.40 -1.44
C GLU A 44 7.59 -0.80 -2.76
N GLU A 45 7.93 -1.97 -3.29
CA GLU A 45 7.38 -2.49 -4.55
C GLU A 45 5.86 -2.65 -4.46
N ARG A 46 5.37 -3.30 -3.40
CA ARG A 46 3.93 -3.42 -3.13
C ARG A 46 3.24 -2.06 -3.05
N SER A 47 3.87 -1.09 -2.39
CA SER A 47 3.29 0.25 -2.25
C SER A 47 3.20 0.97 -3.60
N ARG A 48 4.18 0.78 -4.48
CA ARG A 48 4.18 1.34 -5.85
C ARG A 48 3.07 0.72 -6.68
N GLU A 49 2.95 -0.61 -6.69
CA GLU A 49 1.90 -1.32 -7.43
C GLU A 49 0.50 -0.91 -6.97
N MET A 50 0.28 -0.82 -5.66
CA MET A 50 -1.00 -0.36 -5.11
C MET A 50 -1.35 1.07 -5.55
N GLN A 51 -0.36 1.97 -5.61
CA GLN A 51 -0.59 3.32 -6.10
C GLN A 51 -0.97 3.31 -7.58
N VAL A 52 -0.29 2.50 -8.41
CA VAL A 52 -0.63 2.34 -9.83
C VAL A 52 -2.07 1.86 -9.98
N GLU A 53 -2.49 0.84 -9.24
CA GLU A 53 -3.85 0.31 -9.30
C GLU A 53 -4.90 1.36 -8.91
N ILE A 54 -4.67 2.10 -7.82
CA ILE A 54 -5.56 3.19 -7.41
C ILE A 54 -5.69 4.26 -8.50
N GLU A 55 -4.59 4.64 -9.14
CA GLU A 55 -4.61 5.63 -10.23
C GLU A 55 -5.32 5.10 -11.49
N THR A 56 -5.17 3.80 -11.82
CA THR A 56 -5.92 3.21 -12.95
C THR A 56 -7.43 3.27 -12.73
N VAL A 57 -7.90 3.01 -11.50
CA VAL A 57 -9.34 3.13 -11.14
C VAL A 57 -9.81 4.58 -11.23
N LYS A 58 -8.96 5.53 -10.81
CA LYS A 58 -9.27 6.96 -10.92
C LYS A 58 -9.40 7.40 -12.37
N LEU A 59 -8.55 6.91 -13.28
CA LEU A 59 -8.67 7.19 -14.72
C LEU A 59 -10.01 6.65 -15.28
N LEU A 60 -10.35 5.40 -15.00
CA LEU A 60 -11.64 4.83 -15.42
C LEU A 60 -12.84 5.62 -14.88
N ARG A 61 -12.76 6.09 -13.64
CA ARG A 61 -13.78 6.98 -13.06
C ARG A 61 -13.88 8.31 -13.81
N GLN A 62 -12.75 8.90 -14.18
CA GLN A 62 -12.74 10.15 -14.95
C GLN A 62 -13.36 9.96 -16.33
N ASP A 63 -13.11 8.83 -16.99
CA ASP A 63 -13.71 8.50 -18.28
C ASP A 63 -15.23 8.45 -18.16
N VAL A 64 -15.77 7.71 -17.19
CA VAL A 64 -17.22 7.63 -16.92
C VAL A 64 -17.81 9.03 -16.68
N ILE A 65 -17.18 9.85 -15.83
CA ILE A 65 -17.62 11.24 -15.59
C ILE A 65 -17.60 12.04 -16.89
N SER A 66 -16.59 11.85 -17.73
CA SER A 66 -16.46 12.54 -19.00
C SER A 66 -17.59 12.17 -19.97
N CYS A 67 -17.98 10.90 -20.08
CA CYS A 67 -19.10 10.49 -20.92
C CYS A 67 -20.42 11.03 -20.40
N TYR A 68 -20.67 10.95 -19.10
CA TYR A 68 -21.88 11.52 -18.49
C TYR A 68 -22.01 13.03 -18.78
N ARG A 69 -20.88 13.76 -18.78
CA ARG A 69 -20.85 15.19 -19.13
C ARG A 69 -21.06 15.46 -20.63
N ARG A 70 -20.55 14.61 -21.50
CA ARG A 70 -20.69 14.76 -22.96
C ARG A 70 -22.10 14.45 -23.44
N GLU A 71 -22.74 13.43 -22.88
CA GLU A 71 -24.02 12.93 -23.37
C GLU A 71 -25.24 13.53 -22.71
N GLY A 72 -25.11 13.96 -21.45
CA GLY A 72 -26.21 14.53 -20.68
C GLY A 72 -27.33 13.51 -20.47
N VAL A 73 -28.47 13.67 -21.16
CA VAL A 73 -29.68 12.88 -20.93
C VAL A 73 -29.55 11.43 -21.41
N ASN A 74 -28.72 11.17 -22.43
CA ASN A 74 -28.62 9.85 -23.08
C ASN A 74 -27.61 8.89 -22.43
N HIS A 75 -27.00 9.26 -21.30
CA HIS A 75 -25.89 8.52 -20.68
C HIS A 75 -26.21 7.04 -20.35
N TYR A 76 -27.47 6.70 -20.09
CA TYR A 76 -27.88 5.31 -19.79
C TYR A 76 -27.64 4.35 -20.97
N ALA A 77 -27.78 4.84 -22.20
CA ALA A 77 -27.66 4.00 -23.39
C ALA A 77 -26.20 3.88 -23.85
N ASN A 78 -25.48 5.00 -23.98
CA ASN A 78 -24.18 4.97 -24.65
C ASN A 78 -22.99 4.90 -23.68
N CYS A 79 -23.07 5.44 -22.45
CA CYS A 79 -21.97 5.38 -21.47
C CYS A 79 -21.83 3.99 -20.80
N ARG A 80 -22.69 3.03 -21.15
CA ARG A 80 -22.70 1.67 -20.58
C ARG A 80 -21.33 0.99 -20.65
N LYS A 81 -20.62 1.13 -21.77
CA LYS A 81 -19.31 0.49 -21.97
C LYS A 81 -18.25 0.97 -20.98
N GLU A 82 -18.26 2.25 -20.64
CA GLU A 82 -17.29 2.83 -19.71
C GLU A 82 -17.64 2.45 -18.26
N VAL A 83 -18.93 2.46 -17.95
CA VAL A 83 -19.44 2.03 -16.64
C VAL A 83 -19.16 0.55 -16.39
N ASP A 84 -19.40 -0.32 -17.37
CA ASP A 84 -19.15 -1.76 -17.24
C ASP A 84 -17.68 -2.05 -16.94
N LYS A 85 -16.75 -1.33 -17.58
CA LYS A 85 -15.31 -1.43 -17.31
C LYS A 85 -14.96 -0.99 -15.88
N TYR A 86 -15.53 0.13 -15.45
CA TYR A 86 -15.31 0.67 -14.10
C TYR A 86 -15.85 -0.26 -13.02
N VAL A 87 -17.06 -0.80 -13.22
CA VAL A 87 -17.71 -1.72 -12.29
C VAL A 87 -16.96 -3.03 -12.21
N ALA A 88 -16.54 -3.61 -13.34
CA ALA A 88 -15.73 -4.83 -13.36
C ALA A 88 -14.48 -4.65 -12.50
N CYS A 89 -13.74 -3.57 -12.73
CA CYS A 89 -12.51 -3.27 -11.99
C CYS A 89 -12.73 -3.11 -10.49
N ILE A 90 -13.82 -2.46 -10.04
CA ILE A 90 -14.11 -2.29 -8.60
C ILE A 90 -14.67 -3.55 -7.95
N SER A 91 -15.39 -4.37 -8.72
CA SER A 91 -15.97 -5.61 -8.22
C SER A 91 -14.91 -6.67 -7.93
N ASP A 92 -13.70 -6.51 -8.47
CA ASP A 92 -12.59 -7.43 -8.24
C ASP A 92 -12.13 -7.34 -6.77
N PRO A 93 -12.24 -8.43 -5.98
CA PRO A 93 -11.84 -8.43 -4.57
C PRO A 93 -10.32 -8.24 -4.37
N ASN A 94 -9.56 -8.45 -5.46
CA ASN A 94 -8.10 -8.45 -5.49
C ASN A 94 -7.46 -7.10 -5.84
N LEU A 95 -8.25 -6.05 -6.03
CA LEU A 95 -7.76 -4.73 -6.47
C LEU A 95 -6.99 -3.96 -5.39
N LEU A 96 -7.09 -4.36 -4.12
CA LEU A 96 -6.43 -3.69 -2.98
C LEU A 96 -5.88 -4.67 -1.93
N ASN A 97 -5.94 -5.97 -2.20
CA ASN A 97 -5.61 -7.02 -1.24
C ASN A 97 -4.47 -7.92 -1.74
N PRO A 98 -3.20 -7.56 -1.48
CA PRO A 98 -2.05 -8.37 -1.89
C PRO A 98 -2.03 -9.75 -1.21
N LYS A 99 -2.64 -9.90 -0.02
CA LYS A 99 -2.76 -11.19 0.66
C LYS A 99 -3.67 -12.18 -0.08
N GLN A 100 -4.69 -11.70 -0.80
CA GLN A 100 -5.59 -12.56 -1.57
C GLN A 100 -4.92 -12.99 -2.87
N ARG A 101 -4.23 -12.06 -3.56
CA ARG A 101 -3.43 -12.39 -4.75
C ARG A 101 -2.38 -13.50 -4.53
N ILE A 102 -1.69 -13.48 -3.39
CA ILE A 102 -0.70 -14.53 -3.07
C ILE A 102 -1.37 -15.89 -2.83
N LYS A 103 -2.59 -15.91 -2.28
CA LYS A 103 -3.35 -17.16 -2.09
C LYS A 103 -3.82 -17.72 -3.43
N ASP A 104 -4.38 -16.86 -4.28
CA ASP A 104 -4.89 -17.24 -5.59
C ASP A 104 -3.77 -17.68 -6.56
N ALA A 105 -2.54 -17.19 -6.35
CA ALA A 105 -1.36 -17.61 -7.12
C ALA A 105 -0.71 -18.91 -6.60
N ALA A 106 -1.14 -19.41 -5.45
CA ALA A 106 -0.62 -20.62 -4.82
C ALA A 106 -1.53 -21.85 -4.96
N GLU A 107 -2.79 -21.64 -5.38
CA GLU A 107 -3.73 -22.68 -5.85
C GLU A 107 -3.57 -22.92 -7.36
#